data_AF-A0A7K8X4W6-F1
#
_entry.id   AF-A0A7K8X4W6-F1
#
_cell.length_a   1.000
_cell.length_b   1.000
_cell.length_c   1.000
_cell.angle_alpha   90.00
_cell.angle_beta   90.00
_cell.angle_gamma   90.00
#
_symmetry.space_group_name_H-M   'P 1'
#
loop_
_entity.id
_entity.type
_entity.pdbx_description
1 polymer ?
#
loop_
_entity_poly.entity_id
_entity_poly.type
_entity_poly.pdbx_seq_one_letter_code
_entity_poly.pdbx_strand_id
1 'polypeptide(L)'
;TTGKKSIVLSSETRKELTKQAKVTKEERRTQIDERHRYLILRLADGIGLSEQEVEEAIISDDKFQLIEQFFAPEGLKKLLFFYQEVLQQKSNASLRSDGSTNSLLHKKLFITMGSTEDFTGICAFFLRTSDKTVTASNVSQEMNFGIFDCSNGNILQGLEFFLSQIMIPALKSQQ
;
A
#
# COMPACT_ATOMS: atom_id res chain seq x y z
N THR A 1 -15.31 -35.37 16.06
CA THR A 1 -14.52 -34.96 14.88
C THR A 1 -15.37 -34.00 14.05
N THR A 2 -15.22 -32.70 14.28
CA THR A 2 -16.08 -31.66 13.68
C THR A 2 -15.49 -31.23 12.35
N GLY A 3 -16.10 -31.70 11.25
CA GLY A 3 -15.66 -31.39 9.88
C GLY A 3 -15.86 -29.91 9.53
N LYS A 4 -14.78 -29.24 9.12
CA LYS A 4 -14.81 -27.92 8.49
C LYS A 4 -15.58 -28.00 7.18
N LYS A 5 -16.78 -27.43 7.13
CA LYS A 5 -17.53 -27.26 5.88
C LYS A 5 -16.83 -26.18 5.05
N SER A 6 -16.19 -26.60 3.96
CA SER A 6 -15.71 -25.70 2.91
C SER A 6 -16.91 -25.05 2.23
N ILE A 7 -17.04 -23.72 2.36
CA ILE A 7 -18.06 -22.94 1.65
C ILE A 7 -17.57 -22.81 0.20
N VAL A 8 -18.03 -23.71 -0.67
CA VAL A 8 -17.81 -23.60 -2.11
C VAL A 8 -18.74 -22.51 -2.64
N LEU A 9 -18.18 -21.34 -2.95
CA LEU A 9 -18.91 -20.24 -3.59
C LEU A 9 -19.45 -20.67 -4.97
N SER A 10 -20.73 -20.41 -5.22
CA SER A 10 -21.37 -20.66 -6.52
C SER A 10 -20.60 -19.95 -7.65
N SER A 11 -20.62 -20.54 -8.85
CA SER A 11 -20.01 -19.95 -10.05
C SER A 11 -20.59 -18.57 -10.37
N GLU A 12 -21.86 -18.35 -10.05
CA GLU A 12 -22.54 -17.06 -10.22
C GLU A 12 -22.01 -16.01 -9.23
N THR A 13 -21.88 -16.36 -7.96
CA THR A 13 -21.33 -15.46 -6.92
C THR A 13 -19.91 -15.02 -7.25
N ARG A 14 -19.08 -15.93 -7.78
CA ARG A 14 -17.70 -15.59 -8.21
C ARG A 14 -17.69 -14.65 -9.41
N LYS A 15 -18.55 -14.87 -10.40
CA LYS A 15 -18.68 -13.97 -11.56
C LYS A 15 -19.12 -12.57 -11.12
N GLU A 16 -20.07 -12.49 -10.20
CA GLU A 16 -20.58 -11.22 -9.69
C GLU A 16 -19.51 -10.47 -8.88
N LEU A 17 -18.76 -11.15 -8.01
CA LEU A 17 -17.65 -10.54 -7.28
C LEU A 17 -16.56 -9.97 -8.21
N THR A 18 -16.18 -10.72 -9.26
CA THR A 18 -15.22 -10.23 -10.25
C THR A 18 -15.75 -9.01 -11.01
N LYS A 19 -17.04 -9.03 -11.36
CA LYS A 19 -17.71 -7.91 -12.03
C LYS A 19 -17.71 -6.66 -11.13
N GLN A 20 -18.09 -6.81 -9.87
CA GLN A 20 -18.09 -5.72 -8.89
C GLN A 20 -16.68 -5.14 -8.69
N ALA A 21 -15.67 -6.00 -8.50
CA ALA A 21 -14.28 -5.55 -8.37
C ALA A 21 -13.82 -4.73 -9.60
N LYS A 22 -14.22 -5.14 -10.81
CA LYS A 22 -13.92 -4.38 -12.03
C LYS A 22 -14.62 -3.02 -12.07
N VAL A 23 -15.90 -2.96 -11.71
CA VAL A 23 -16.67 -1.71 -11.66
C VAL A 23 -16.05 -0.75 -10.64
N THR A 24 -15.76 -1.22 -9.43
CA THR A 24 -15.14 -0.41 -8.38
C THR A 24 -13.78 0.15 -8.80
N LYS A 25 -12.94 -0.63 -9.49
CA LYS A 25 -11.68 -0.12 -10.02
C LYS A 25 -11.88 1.02 -11.02
N GLU A 26 -12.84 0.87 -11.93
CA GLU A 26 -13.13 1.89 -12.94
C GLU A 26 -13.69 3.18 -12.32
N GLU A 27 -14.57 3.05 -11.31
CA GLU A 27 -15.09 4.17 -10.53
C GLU A 27 -14.01 4.90 -9.72
N ARG A 28 -12.99 4.18 -9.24
CA ARG A 28 -11.85 4.79 -8.55
C ARG A 28 -10.88 5.45 -9.52
N ARG A 29 -10.75 4.92 -10.74
CA ARG A 29 -9.91 5.53 -11.77
C ARG A 29 -10.43 6.90 -12.21
N THR A 30 -11.74 7.12 -12.18
CA THR A 30 -12.32 8.46 -12.43
C THR A 30 -12.13 9.44 -11.27
N GLN A 31 -11.77 8.97 -10.07
CA GLN A 31 -11.47 9.81 -8.90
C GLN A 31 -10.01 10.28 -8.86
N ILE A 32 -9.13 9.71 -9.69
CA ILE A 32 -7.71 10.08 -9.75
C ILE A 32 -7.56 11.51 -10.28
N ASP A 33 -7.26 12.42 -9.36
CA ASP A 33 -6.94 13.80 -9.63
C ASP A 33 -5.44 14.09 -9.41
N GLU A 34 -5.05 15.37 -9.47
CA GLU A 34 -3.67 15.79 -9.32
C GLU A 34 -3.05 15.43 -7.95
N ARG A 35 -3.87 15.37 -6.89
CA ARG A 35 -3.40 14.98 -5.56
C ARG A 35 -2.99 13.51 -5.57
N HIS A 36 -3.79 12.65 -6.21
CA HIS A 36 -3.48 11.24 -6.38
C HIS A 36 -2.26 11.02 -7.27
N ARG A 37 -2.17 11.76 -8.39
CA ARG A 37 -1.00 11.70 -9.29
C ARG A 37 0.29 12.04 -8.57
N TYR A 38 0.28 13.03 -7.68
CA TYR A 38 1.43 13.33 -6.84
C TYR A 38 1.82 12.15 -5.93
N LEU A 39 0.87 11.48 -5.28
CA LEU A 39 1.17 10.28 -4.49
C LEU A 39 1.77 9.17 -5.35
N ILE A 40 1.15 8.90 -6.52
CA ILE A 40 1.56 7.86 -7.46
C ILE A 40 3.00 8.11 -7.93
N LEU A 41 3.33 9.33 -8.35
CA LEU A 41 4.66 9.71 -8.79
C LEU A 41 5.71 9.48 -7.70
N ARG A 42 5.46 9.96 -6.47
CA ARG A 42 6.41 9.83 -5.36
C ARG A 42 6.61 8.36 -4.94
N LEU A 43 5.54 7.57 -4.97
CA LEU A 43 5.60 6.13 -4.71
C LEU A 43 6.37 5.39 -5.81
N ALA A 44 6.13 5.70 -7.08
CA ALA A 44 6.82 5.12 -8.22
C ALA A 44 8.33 5.37 -8.12
N ASP A 45 8.72 6.64 -7.95
CA ASP A 45 10.12 7.05 -7.79
C ASP A 45 10.80 6.38 -6.59
N GLY A 46 10.09 6.36 -5.46
CA GLY A 46 10.67 5.89 -4.20
C GLY A 46 10.79 4.36 -4.11
N ILE A 47 9.81 3.62 -4.64
CA ILE A 47 9.77 2.16 -4.57
C ILE A 47 10.47 1.52 -5.78
N GLY A 48 10.58 2.25 -6.90
CA GLY A 48 11.13 1.74 -8.16
C GLY A 48 10.12 0.96 -8.99
N LEU A 49 8.84 1.38 -8.97
CA LEU A 49 7.77 0.84 -9.80
C LEU A 49 7.38 1.87 -10.87
N SER A 50 6.70 1.44 -11.93
CA SER A 50 6.06 2.40 -12.85
C SER A 50 4.83 3.05 -12.21
N GLU A 51 4.52 4.28 -12.62
CA GLU A 51 3.29 4.96 -12.18
C GLU A 51 2.04 4.13 -12.48
N GLN A 52 2.03 3.39 -13.59
CA GLN A 52 0.93 2.50 -13.97
C GLN A 52 0.76 1.34 -12.97
N GLU A 53 1.85 0.71 -12.53
CA GLU A 53 1.81 -0.36 -11.53
C GLU A 53 1.32 0.16 -10.17
N VAL A 54 1.76 1.36 -9.79
CA VAL A 54 1.34 2.02 -8.54
C VAL A 54 -0.13 2.40 -8.59
N GLU A 55 -0.60 3.01 -9.69
CA GLU A 55 -2.02 3.36 -9.86
C GLU A 55 -2.90 2.11 -9.78
N GLU A 56 -2.55 1.04 -10.52
CA GLU A 56 -3.31 -0.20 -10.51
C GLU A 56 -3.35 -0.82 -9.11
N ALA A 57 -2.25 -0.79 -8.36
CA ALA A 57 -2.20 -1.27 -6.98
C ALA A 57 -3.13 -0.45 -6.06
N ILE A 58 -3.09 0.89 -6.18
CA ILE A 58 -3.90 1.81 -5.36
C ILE A 58 -5.40 1.64 -5.64
N ILE A 59 -5.84 1.69 -6.90
CA ILE A 59 -7.27 1.60 -7.22
C ILE A 59 -7.85 0.22 -6.87
N SER A 60 -7.00 -0.80 -6.84
CA SER A 60 -7.35 -2.16 -6.45
C SER A 60 -7.41 -2.37 -4.94
N ASP A 61 -6.90 -1.45 -4.13
CA ASP A 61 -6.74 -1.62 -2.69
C ASP A 61 -8.07 -1.43 -1.96
N ASP A 62 -8.38 -2.30 -0.99
CA ASP A 62 -9.62 -2.22 -0.22
C ASP A 62 -9.70 -0.96 0.65
N LYS A 63 -8.55 -0.37 1.02
CA LYS A 63 -8.42 0.83 1.85
C LYS A 63 -8.18 2.10 1.03
N PHE A 64 -8.48 2.09 -0.26
CA PHE A 64 -8.39 3.26 -1.15
C PHE A 64 -8.97 4.55 -0.53
N GLN A 65 -10.06 4.42 0.22
CA GLN A 65 -10.76 5.55 0.84
C GLN A 65 -9.96 6.28 1.92
N LEU A 66 -8.87 5.69 2.44
CA LEU A 66 -7.93 6.37 3.35
C LEU A 66 -7.20 7.53 2.67
N ILE A 67 -7.06 7.51 1.34
CA ILE A 67 -6.44 8.60 0.58
C ILE A 67 -7.28 9.88 0.71
N GLU A 68 -8.60 9.80 0.53
CA GLU A 68 -9.46 10.97 0.69
C GLU A 68 -9.54 11.44 2.15
N GLN A 69 -9.52 10.51 3.11
CA GLN A 69 -9.42 10.87 4.54
C GLN A 69 -8.10 11.57 4.87
N PHE A 70 -7.01 11.24 4.17
CA PHE A 70 -5.74 11.93 4.30
C PHE A 70 -5.77 13.34 3.71
N PHE A 71 -6.52 13.56 2.62
CA PHE A 71 -6.66 14.87 2.00
C PHE A 71 -7.64 15.81 2.71
N ALA A 72 -8.59 15.26 3.49
CA ALA A 72 -9.61 16.03 4.20
C ALA A 72 -9.03 17.08 5.19
N PRO A 73 -9.77 18.17 5.49
CA PRO A 73 -9.44 19.03 6.63
C PRO A 73 -9.45 18.21 7.92
N GLU A 74 -8.49 18.45 8.82
CA GLU A 74 -8.26 17.64 10.05
C GLU A 74 -8.17 16.13 9.75
N GLY A 75 -7.74 15.80 8.53
CA GLY A 75 -7.63 14.44 8.04
C GLY A 75 -6.52 13.63 8.69
N LEU A 76 -6.29 12.43 8.16
CA LEU A 76 -5.21 11.56 8.63
C LEU A 76 -3.87 12.30 8.56
N LYS A 77 -3.06 12.18 9.62
CA LYS A 77 -1.71 12.78 9.67
C LYS A 77 -0.66 11.96 8.94
N LYS A 78 -0.97 10.68 8.70
CA LYS A 78 -0.11 9.72 8.02
C LYS A 78 -0.92 8.89 7.03
N LEU A 79 -0.32 8.60 5.89
CA LEU A 79 -0.80 7.62 4.93
C LEU A 79 0.36 6.66 4.65
N LEU A 80 0.15 5.36 4.89
CA LEU A 80 1.21 4.35 4.86
C LEU A 80 0.94 3.34 3.75
N PHE A 81 2.02 2.95 3.08
CA PHE A 81 2.03 1.94 2.04
C PHE A 81 3.13 0.93 2.31
N PHE A 82 2.81 -0.35 2.25
CA PHE A 82 3.81 -1.41 2.29
C PHE A 82 4.02 -1.97 0.89
N TYR A 83 5.29 -2.15 0.53
CA TYR A 83 5.72 -2.92 -0.63
C TYR A 83 6.61 -4.06 -0.16
N GLN A 84 6.03 -5.24 -0.05
CA GLN A 84 6.69 -6.41 0.52
C GLN A 84 6.11 -7.70 -0.04
N GLU A 85 6.79 -8.81 0.24
CA GLU A 85 6.29 -10.13 -0.14
C GLU A 85 5.04 -10.49 0.66
N VAL A 86 4.00 -10.89 -0.06
CA VAL A 86 2.76 -11.38 0.53
C VAL A 86 2.46 -12.78 0.00
N LEU A 87 1.95 -13.63 0.89
CA LEU A 87 1.51 -14.97 0.51
C LEU A 87 0.25 -14.85 -0.36
N GLN A 88 0.37 -15.13 -1.65
CA GLN A 88 -0.82 -15.30 -2.48
C GLN A 88 -1.45 -16.64 -2.16
N GLN A 89 -2.55 -16.62 -1.40
CA GLN A 89 -3.47 -17.75 -1.45
C GLN A 89 -4.08 -17.74 -2.85
N LYS A 90 -3.75 -18.75 -3.66
CA LYS A 90 -4.43 -18.97 -4.94
C LYS A 90 -5.91 -19.21 -4.66
N SER A 91 -6.73 -18.17 -4.71
CA SER A 91 -8.19 -18.30 -4.81
C SER A 91 -8.63 -18.61 -6.24
N ASN A 92 -7.78 -19.30 -7.01
CA ASN A 92 -7.99 -19.58 -8.43
C ASN A 92 -8.04 -21.09 -8.68
N ALA A 93 -9.26 -21.61 -8.69
CA ALA A 93 -9.79 -22.49 -9.72
C ALA A 93 -8.79 -23.40 -10.47
N SER A 94 -8.24 -24.40 -9.78
CA SER A 94 -8.05 -25.76 -10.30
C SER A 94 -7.52 -26.64 -9.18
N LEU A 95 -8.43 -27.34 -8.50
CA LEU A 95 -8.07 -28.55 -7.76
C LEU A 95 -7.64 -29.62 -8.77
N ARG A 96 -6.43 -29.49 -9.31
CA ARG A 96 -5.67 -30.66 -9.73
C ARG A 96 -4.91 -31.09 -8.49
N SER A 97 -5.31 -32.23 -7.96
CA SER A 97 -4.64 -32.97 -6.90
C SER A 97 -3.19 -33.19 -7.30
N ASP A 98 -2.29 -32.34 -6.82
CA ASP A 98 -0.90 -32.71 -6.59
C ASP A 98 -0.43 -31.98 -5.34
N GLY A 99 0.21 -32.73 -4.43
CA GLY A 99 0.44 -32.38 -3.03
C GLY A 99 1.50 -31.29 -2.80
N SER A 100 1.44 -30.19 -3.55
CA SER A 100 2.39 -29.08 -3.46
C SER A 100 1.64 -27.80 -3.13
N THR A 101 1.70 -27.40 -1.86
CA THR A 101 1.32 -26.07 -1.38
C THR A 101 2.33 -25.04 -1.87
N ASN A 102 2.43 -24.82 -3.18
CA ASN A 102 3.25 -23.74 -3.74
C ASN A 102 2.47 -22.42 -3.62
N SER A 103 2.45 -21.85 -2.40
CA SER A 103 2.16 -20.41 -2.23
C SER A 103 3.28 -19.65 -2.92
N LEU A 104 2.97 -18.95 -4.01
CA LEU A 104 3.94 -18.09 -4.67
C LEU A 104 4.01 -16.78 -3.85
N LEU A 105 5.18 -16.52 -3.27
CA LEU A 105 5.51 -15.22 -2.72
C LEU A 105 5.60 -14.23 -3.89
N HIS A 106 4.90 -13.10 -3.78
CA HIS A 106 4.99 -12.02 -4.74
C HIS A 106 5.05 -10.70 -3.97
N LYS A 107 5.80 -9.73 -4.50
CA LYS A 107 5.81 -8.39 -3.94
C LYS A 107 4.49 -7.70 -4.28
N LYS A 108 3.86 -7.08 -3.29
CA LYS A 108 2.60 -6.34 -3.44
C LYS A 108 2.72 -4.98 -2.77
N LEU A 109 2.27 -3.95 -3.48
CA LEU A 109 2.02 -2.62 -2.93
C LEU A 109 0.58 -2.56 -2.40
N PHE A 110 0.41 -2.12 -1.15
CA PHE A 110 -0.92 -1.98 -0.54
C PHE A 110 -0.93 -0.91 0.56
N ILE A 111 -2.11 -0.36 0.83
CA ILE A 111 -2.34 0.65 1.88
C ILE A 111 -2.48 -0.06 3.23
N THR A 112 -1.89 0.49 4.30
CA THR A 112 -1.95 -0.09 5.65
C THR A 112 -2.15 0.97 6.74
N MET A 113 -2.68 0.55 7.88
CA MET A 113 -2.70 1.34 9.12
C MET A 113 -1.45 1.14 9.99
N GLY A 114 -0.62 0.15 9.66
CA GLY A 114 0.63 -0.20 10.35
C GLY A 114 0.44 -0.93 11.68
N SER A 115 -0.76 -1.47 11.94
CA SER A 115 -1.12 -2.08 13.24
C SER A 115 -1.37 -3.59 13.17
N THR A 116 -1.62 -4.14 11.99
CA THR A 116 -2.12 -5.51 11.82
C THR A 116 -1.23 -6.39 10.96
N GLU A 117 -0.38 -5.79 10.12
CA GLU A 117 0.51 -6.50 9.20
C GLU A 117 1.94 -6.51 9.72
N ASP A 118 2.62 -7.65 9.58
CA ASP A 118 4.07 -7.72 9.76
C ASP A 118 4.75 -6.87 8.70
N PHE A 119 5.79 -6.14 9.10
CA PHE A 119 6.53 -5.26 8.20
C PHE A 119 7.91 -5.84 7.88
N THR A 120 8.12 -6.23 6.61
CA THR A 120 9.32 -6.97 6.17
C THR A 120 9.98 -6.42 4.90
N GLY A 121 9.34 -5.47 4.22
CA GLY A 121 9.88 -4.89 2.99
C GLY A 121 10.07 -3.38 3.10
N ILE A 122 9.49 -2.65 2.17
CA ILE A 122 9.57 -1.19 2.09
C ILE A 122 8.29 -0.59 2.66
N CYS A 123 8.44 0.36 3.58
CA CYS A 123 7.37 1.24 4.05
C CYS A 123 7.55 2.61 3.39
N ALA A 124 6.63 2.98 2.52
CA ALA A 124 6.54 4.31 1.97
C ALA A 124 5.43 5.07 2.71
N PHE A 125 5.71 6.31 3.12
CA PHE A 125 4.77 7.07 3.94
C PHE A 125 4.70 8.52 3.52
N PHE A 126 3.49 9.08 3.63
CA PHE A 126 3.23 10.50 3.52
C PHE A 126 2.82 11.04 4.88
N LEU A 127 3.47 12.09 5.33
CA LEU A 127 3.16 12.80 6.57
C LEU A 127 2.74 14.23 6.24
N ARG A 128 1.71 14.70 6.93
CA ARG A 128 1.33 16.11 6.95
C ARG A 128 1.33 16.63 8.37
N THR A 129 1.89 17.82 8.57
CA THR A 129 1.95 18.49 9.87
C THR A 129 0.75 19.40 10.09
N SER A 130 0.20 19.96 9.01
CA SER A 130 -0.91 20.90 9.00
C SER A 130 -2.29 20.19 9.00
N ASP A 131 -3.31 20.88 9.52
CA ASP A 131 -4.72 20.46 9.53
C ASP A 131 -5.53 20.98 8.33
N LYS A 132 -4.89 21.73 7.43
CA LYS A 132 -5.54 22.28 6.23
C LYS A 132 -5.92 21.18 5.23
N THR A 133 -6.97 21.39 4.47
CA THR A 133 -7.30 20.50 3.34
C THR A 133 -6.14 20.43 2.34
N VAL A 134 -5.85 19.22 1.87
CA VAL A 134 -4.92 19.01 0.78
C VAL A 134 -5.67 19.22 -0.54
N THR A 135 -5.14 20.13 -1.34
CA THR A 135 -5.65 20.54 -2.64
C THR A 135 -4.59 20.28 -3.70
N ALA A 136 -4.99 20.25 -4.97
CA ALA A 136 -4.04 20.13 -6.08
C ALA A 136 -2.93 21.19 -6.06
N SER A 137 -3.23 22.41 -5.60
CA SER A 137 -2.28 23.52 -5.54
C SER A 137 -1.28 23.45 -4.37
N ASN A 138 -1.57 22.69 -3.31
CA ASN A 138 -0.72 22.67 -2.11
C ASN A 138 -0.11 21.29 -1.80
N VAL A 139 -0.46 20.25 -2.56
CA VAL A 139 -0.09 18.85 -2.26
C VAL A 139 1.42 18.66 -2.05
N SER A 140 2.25 19.33 -2.86
CA SER A 140 3.71 19.24 -2.76
C SER A 140 4.30 19.97 -1.56
N GLN A 141 3.58 20.94 -0.99
CA GLN A 141 4.02 21.74 0.16
C GLN A 141 3.48 21.19 1.49
N GLU A 142 2.28 20.62 1.47
CA GLU A 142 1.62 20.10 2.68
C GLU A 142 2.11 18.70 3.08
N MET A 143 2.80 17.98 2.18
CA MET A 143 3.18 16.58 2.38
C MET A 143 4.68 16.36 2.37
N ASN A 144 5.14 15.62 3.38
CA ASN A 144 6.48 15.05 3.44
C ASN A 144 6.38 13.59 3.04
N PHE A 145 7.15 13.20 2.03
CA PHE A 145 7.28 11.82 1.61
C PHE A 145 8.55 11.22 2.20
N GLY A 146 8.47 10.00 2.71
CA GLY A 146 9.60 9.26 3.22
C GLY A 146 9.50 7.78 2.93
N ILE A 147 10.66 7.14 2.90
CA ILE A 147 10.79 5.69 2.76
C ILE A 147 11.59 5.16 3.93
N PHE A 148 11.15 4.01 4.39
CA PHE A 148 11.83 3.22 5.39
C PHE A 148 11.93 1.78 4.87
N ASP A 149 13.16 1.36 4.55
CA ASP A 149 13.43 0.06 3.94
C ASP A 149 13.96 -0.92 4.98
N CYS A 150 13.27 -2.06 5.11
CA CYS A 150 13.66 -3.18 5.96
C CYS A 150 13.98 -4.45 5.17
N SER A 151 14.05 -4.37 3.84
CA SER A 151 14.24 -5.54 2.98
C SER A 151 15.56 -6.30 3.24
N ASN A 152 16.57 -5.62 3.80
CA ASN A 152 17.89 -6.18 4.08
C ASN A 152 18.08 -6.61 5.55
N GLY A 153 16.99 -6.79 6.30
CA GLY A 153 17.10 -7.14 7.72
C GLY A 153 15.75 -7.14 8.44
N ASN A 154 15.77 -6.68 9.69
CA ASN A 154 14.56 -6.43 10.46
C ASN A 154 14.35 -4.93 10.73
N ILE A 155 13.22 -4.60 11.32
CA ILE A 155 12.84 -3.21 11.63
C ILE A 155 13.87 -2.45 12.49
N LEU A 156 14.55 -3.13 13.41
CA LEU A 156 15.55 -2.50 14.27
C LEU A 156 16.81 -2.14 13.48
N GLN A 157 17.23 -3.01 12.57
CA GLN A 157 18.35 -2.75 11.68
C GLN A 157 18.03 -1.64 10.67
N GLY A 158 16.82 -1.63 10.13
CA GLY A 158 16.33 -0.52 9.30
C GLY A 158 16.33 0.82 10.07
N LEU A 159 15.95 0.79 11.35
CA LEU A 159 15.94 1.96 12.22
C LEU A 159 17.34 2.45 12.53
N GLU A 160 18.26 1.55 12.86
CA GLU A 160 19.67 1.86 13.09
C GLU A 160 20.29 2.52 11.85
N PHE A 161 20.05 1.98 10.66
CA PHE A 161 20.50 2.55 9.40
C PHE A 161 19.93 3.96 9.19
N PHE A 162 18.61 4.12 9.32
CA PHE A 162 17.95 5.40 9.16
C PHE A 162 18.48 6.47 10.13
N LEU A 163 18.68 6.11 11.40
CA LEU A 163 19.22 7.04 12.39
C LEU A 163 20.69 7.38 12.11
N SER A 164 21.53 6.38 11.86
CA SER A 164 22.98 6.57 11.70
C SER A 164 23.36 7.25 10.40
N GLN A 165 22.69 6.93 9.29
CA GLN A 165 23.06 7.41 7.96
C GLN A 165 22.30 8.65 7.52
N ILE A 166 21.09 8.87 8.03
CA ILE A 166 20.21 9.96 7.57
C ILE A 166 20.00 10.99 8.68
N MET A 167 19.40 10.59 9.80
CA MET A 167 18.94 11.56 10.82
C MET A 167 20.08 12.21 11.60
N ILE A 168 21.04 11.43 12.11
CA ILE A 168 22.15 11.98 12.91
C ILE A 168 23.00 12.94 12.06
N PRO A 169 23.42 12.60 10.83
CA PRO A 169 24.14 13.55 9.98
C PRO A 169 23.34 14.82 9.68
N ALA A 170 22.04 14.70 9.39
CA ALA A 170 21.18 15.85 9.14
C ALA A 170 21.05 16.77 10.37
N LEU A 171 20.94 16.21 11.58
CA LEU A 171 20.88 16.99 12.81
C LEU A 171 22.22 17.69 13.11
N LYS A 172 23.34 17.00 12.88
CA LYS A 172 24.68 17.56 13.07
C LYS A 172 24.98 18.72 12.11
N SER A 173 24.40 18.73 10.91
CA SER A 173 24.59 19.83 9.96
C SER A 173 23.79 21.10 10.29
N GLN A 174 22.87 21.03 11.26
CA GLN A 174 22.14 22.18 11.80
C GLN A 174 22.82 22.81 13.02
N GLN A 175 23.95 22.25 13.48
CA GLN A 175 24.80 22.82 14.51
C GLN A 175 25.93 23.64 13.90
#